data_AF-A0A9E0BLS5-F1
#
_entry.id   AF-A0A9E0BLS5-F1
#
_cell.length_a   1.000
_cell.length_b   1.000
_cell.length_c   1.000
_cell.angle_alpha   90.00
_cell.angle_beta   90.00
_cell.angle_gamma   90.00
#
_symmetry.space_group_name_H-M   'P 1'
#
loop_
_entity.id
_entity.type
_entity.pdbx_description
1 polymer ?
#
loop_
_entity_poly.entity_id
_entity_poly.type
_entity_poly.pdbx_seq_one_letter_code
_entity_poly.pdbx_strand_id
1 'polypeptide(L)'
;KYPDRSTTLVIQLPALEGGAPVVLTGPGIKTEMALALAGLPDGFWAQVQANHEQFQFGLDFIFVAGDRVTALPRSTRVTIKGD
;
A
#
# COMPACT_ATOMS: atom_id res chain seq x y z
N LYS A 1 17.91 8.55 -14.58
CA LYS A 1 16.86 7.55 -14.24
C LYS A 1 15.54 8.29 -14.05
N TYR A 2 14.42 7.78 -14.57
CA TYR A 2 13.15 8.51 -14.72
C TYR A 2 12.05 7.92 -13.80
N PRO A 3 12.02 8.29 -12.50
CA PRO A 3 11.01 7.79 -11.56
C PRO A 3 9.58 8.24 -11.90
N ASP A 4 9.46 9.29 -12.72
CA ASP A 4 8.23 9.82 -13.32
C ASP A 4 7.55 8.85 -14.30
N ARG A 5 8.24 7.81 -14.76
CA ARG A 5 7.68 6.75 -15.62
C ARG A 5 7.16 5.53 -14.84
N SER A 6 6.80 5.69 -13.57
CA SER A 6 6.20 4.60 -12.80
C SER A 6 4.74 4.36 -13.21
N THR A 7 4.12 3.35 -12.60
CA THR A 7 2.69 3.09 -12.74
C THR A 7 1.99 3.41 -11.42
N THR A 8 0.86 4.12 -11.51
CA THR A 8 -0.08 4.28 -10.40
C THR A 8 -1.26 3.34 -10.62
N LEU A 9 -1.53 2.49 -9.63
CA LEU A 9 -2.66 1.57 -9.66
C LEU A 9 -3.83 2.15 -8.87
N VAL A 10 -4.99 2.23 -9.51
CA VAL A 10 -6.25 2.57 -8.83
C VAL A 10 -7.02 1.26 -8.61
N ILE A 11 -7.19 0.88 -7.35
CA ILE A 11 -7.79 -0.40 -6.96
C ILE A 11 -9.10 -0.12 -6.22
N GLN A 12 -10.20 -0.55 -6.83
CA GLN A 12 -11.51 -0.50 -6.18
C GLN A 12 -11.65 -1.67 -5.22
N LEU A 13 -12.01 -1.36 -3.98
CA LEU A 13 -12.21 -2.33 -2.90
C LEU A 13 -13.65 -2.25 -2.36
N PRO A 14 -14.14 -3.33 -1.74
CA PRO A 14 -15.44 -3.31 -1.06
C PRO A 14 -15.43 -2.35 0.16
N ALA A 15 -14.32 -2.24 0.87
CA ALA A 15 -14.14 -1.32 1.99
C ALA A 15 -12.65 -1.03 2.23
N LEU A 16 -12.34 0.15 2.78
CA LEU A 16 -10.97 0.54 3.19
C LEU A 16 -10.62 0.12 4.63
N GLU A 17 -11.52 -0.61 5.27
CA GLU A 17 -11.42 -1.08 6.66
C GLU A 17 -11.97 -2.52 6.75
N GLY A 18 -11.61 -3.24 7.83
CA GLY A 18 -12.12 -4.59 8.11
C GLY A 18 -11.33 -5.76 7.50
N GLY A 19 -10.21 -5.49 6.83
CA GLY A 19 -9.28 -6.52 6.35
C GLY A 19 -8.21 -6.93 7.37
N ALA A 20 -7.23 -7.71 6.90
CA ALA A 20 -6.04 -8.05 7.69
C ALA A 20 -5.18 -6.81 7.92
N PRO A 21 -4.81 -6.47 9.17
CA PRO A 21 -4.09 -5.24 9.47
C PRO A 21 -2.61 -5.35 9.11
N VAL A 22 -2.09 -4.28 8.51
CA VAL A 22 -0.66 -4.03 8.33
C VAL A 22 -0.23 -2.75 9.04
N VAL A 23 1.06 -2.63 9.32
CA VAL A 23 1.68 -1.42 9.86
C VAL A 23 2.45 -0.71 8.76
N LEU A 24 2.22 0.60 8.65
CA LEU A 24 2.82 1.48 7.66
C LEU A 24 3.81 2.42 8.32
N THR A 25 4.97 2.62 7.67
CA THR A 25 5.97 3.63 8.03
C THR A 25 6.56 4.30 6.79
N GLY A 26 7.28 5.41 6.96
CA GLY A 26 7.95 6.13 5.88
C GLY A 26 7.59 7.61 5.81
N PRO A 27 8.01 8.32 4.74
CA PRO A 27 7.75 9.75 4.58
C PRO A 27 6.25 10.07 4.67
N GLY A 28 5.90 11.09 5.47
CA GLY A 28 4.51 11.46 5.72
C GLY A 28 3.84 10.74 6.89
N ILE A 29 4.48 9.73 7.49
CA ILE A 29 4.01 9.03 8.69
C ILE A 29 4.96 9.36 9.85
N LYS A 30 4.45 9.98 10.93
CA LYS A 30 5.29 10.45 12.05
C LYS A 30 5.93 9.31 12.85
N THR A 31 5.17 8.25 13.11
CA THR A 31 5.62 7.07 13.84
C THR A 31 5.23 5.81 13.08
N GLU A 32 3.99 5.38 13.23
CA GLU A 32 3.41 4.22 12.57
C GLU A 32 1.93 4.48 12.32
N MET A 33 1.37 3.85 11.29
CA MET A 33 -0.05 3.89 10.98
C MET A 33 -0.56 2.49 10.67
N ALA A 34 -1.67 2.07 11.29
CA ALA A 34 -2.34 0.82 10.94
C ALA A 34 -3.26 1.01 9.74
N LEU A 35 -3.30 0.02 8.84
CA LEU A 35 -4.22 -0.01 7.71
C LEU A 35 -4.79 -1.43 7.55
N ALA A 36 -6.08 -1.55 7.26
CA ALA A 36 -6.78 -2.83 7.19
C ALA A 36 -7.76 -2.87 6.00
N LEU A 37 -7.23 -2.88 4.78
CA LEU A 37 -8.03 -2.89 3.54
C LEU A 37 -8.75 -4.22 3.32
N ALA A 38 -10.06 -4.19 3.06
CA ALA A 38 -10.85 -5.40 2.81
C ALA A 38 -10.86 -5.78 1.32
N GLY A 39 -10.93 -7.08 1.03
CA GLY A 39 -11.08 -7.60 -0.33
C GLY A 39 -9.78 -7.64 -1.16
N LEU A 40 -8.63 -7.43 -0.53
CA LEU A 40 -7.34 -7.66 -1.21
C LEU A 40 -7.10 -9.17 -1.41
N PRO A 41 -6.46 -9.57 -2.52
CA PRO A 41 -6.01 -10.94 -2.71
C PRO A 41 -4.98 -11.35 -1.64
N ASP A 42 -4.93 -12.65 -1.35
CA ASP A 42 -3.88 -13.23 -0.52
C ASP A 42 -2.49 -12.89 -1.09
N GLY A 43 -1.54 -12.58 -0.21
CA GLY A 43 -0.18 -12.23 -0.60
C GLY A 43 0.02 -10.83 -1.19
N PHE A 44 -1.04 -10.03 -1.33
CA PHE A 44 -0.92 -8.64 -1.82
C PHE A 44 0.14 -7.83 -1.07
N TRP A 45 0.10 -7.86 0.27
CA TRP A 45 1.06 -7.09 1.07
C TRP A 45 2.51 -7.59 0.93
N ALA A 46 2.71 -8.89 0.75
CA ALA A 46 4.03 -9.45 0.48
C ALA A 46 4.57 -8.99 -0.89
N GLN A 47 3.70 -8.88 -1.89
CA GLN A 47 4.05 -8.31 -3.19
C GLN A 47 4.40 -6.82 -3.09
N VAL A 48 3.67 -6.05 -2.26
CA VAL A 48 4.00 -4.64 -1.98
C VAL A 48 5.37 -4.52 -1.32
N GLN A 49 5.69 -5.37 -0.34
CA GLN A 49 7.02 -5.42 0.28
C GLN A 49 8.12 -5.74 -0.73
N ALA A 50 7.94 -6.77 -1.55
CA ALA A 50 8.91 -7.17 -2.58
C ALA A 50 9.11 -6.07 -3.65
N ASN A 51 8.04 -5.37 -4.03
CA ASN A 51 8.11 -4.24 -4.96
C ASN A 51 8.86 -3.05 -4.37
N HIS A 52 8.74 -2.78 -3.07
CA HIS A 52 9.50 -1.73 -2.39
C HIS A 52 11.02 -2.03 -2.41
N GLU A 53 11.45 -3.29 -2.29
CA GLU A 53 12.87 -3.67 -2.38
C GLU A 53 13.47 -3.36 -3.76
N GLN A 54 12.65 -3.37 -4.80
CA GLN A 54 13.02 -3.01 -6.16
C GLN A 54 12.89 -1.51 -6.43
N PHE A 55 13.17 -0.65 -5.43
CA PHE A 55 13.07 0.83 -5.30
C PHE A 55 13.22 1.65 -6.60
N GLN A 56 13.88 1.07 -7.61
CA GLN A 56 14.01 1.63 -8.91
C GLN A 56 12.75 1.69 -9.80
N PHE A 57 11.72 0.86 -9.57
CA PHE A 57 10.49 0.77 -10.40
C PHE A 57 9.18 0.82 -9.59
N GLY A 58 9.21 1.41 -8.38
CA GLY A 58 8.10 1.31 -7.43
C GLY A 58 6.75 1.82 -7.95
N LEU A 59 5.73 0.99 -7.76
CA LEU A 59 4.31 1.32 -7.90
C LEU A 59 3.83 2.32 -6.83
N ASP A 60 2.90 3.19 -7.24
CA ASP A 60 2.10 3.98 -6.30
C ASP A 60 0.66 3.41 -6.31
N PHE A 61 0.04 3.27 -5.14
CA PHE A 61 -1.31 2.69 -5.03
C PHE A 61 -2.32 3.73 -4.56
N ILE A 62 -3.50 3.74 -5.18
CA ILE A 62 -4.68 4.48 -4.72
C ILE A 62 -5.80 3.47 -4.56
N PHE A 63 -6.33 3.35 -3.35
CA PHE A 63 -7.44 2.47 -3.03
C PHE A 63 -8.70 3.31 -2.86
N VAL A 64 -9.79 2.86 -3.48
CA VAL A 64 -11.09 3.55 -3.45
C VAL A 64 -12.19 2.61 -2.99
N ALA A 65 -13.09 3.11 -2.14
CA ALA A 65 -14.33 2.44 -1.78
C ALA A 65 -15.43 3.50 -1.58
N GLY A 66 -16.41 3.53 -2.48
CA GLY A 66 -17.42 4.59 -2.50
C GLY A 66 -16.79 5.97 -2.72
N ASP A 67 -17.03 6.89 -1.79
CA ASP A 67 -16.50 8.26 -1.77
C ASP A 67 -15.19 8.40 -0.97
N ARG A 68 -14.66 7.29 -0.43
CA ARG A 68 -13.43 7.27 0.36
C ARG A 68 -12.23 6.85 -0.48
N VAL A 69 -11.09 7.46 -0.17
CA VAL A 69 -9.80 7.17 -0.80
C VAL A 69 -8.70 7.04 0.25
N THR A 70 -7.75 6.14 0.00
CA THR A 70 -6.46 6.11 0.70
C THR A 70 -5.37 5.76 -0.30
N ALA A 71 -4.14 6.24 -0.08
CA ALA A 71 -3.04 6.07 -1.02
C ALA A 71 -1.77 5.61 -0.31
N LEU A 72 -1.03 4.74 -0.98
CA LEU A 72 0.28 4.26 -0.56
C LEU A 72 1.30 4.65 -1.64
N PRO A 73 2.06 5.74 -1.42
CA PRO A 73 3.21 6.07 -2.25
C PRO A 73 4.26 4.96 -2.23
N ARG A 74 5.09 4.89 -3.27
CA ARG A 74 6.15 3.89 -3.43
C ARG A 74 7.16 3.81 -2.27
N SER A 75 7.30 4.88 -1.49
CA SER A 75 8.22 4.97 -0.36
C SER A 75 7.62 4.48 0.96
N THR A 76 6.33 4.13 0.98
CA THR A 76 5.67 3.55 2.14
C THR A 76 6.19 2.14 2.38
N ARG A 77 6.68 1.90 3.59
CA ARG A 77 7.11 0.59 4.06
C ARG A 77 5.94 -0.10 4.75
N VAL A 78 5.72 -1.36 4.40
CA VAL A 78 4.65 -2.19 4.95
C VAL A 78 5.27 -3.28 5.81
N THR A 79 4.73 -3.48 7.01
CA THR A 79 5.02 -4.62 7.89
C THR A 79 3.73 -5.40 8.11
N ILE A 80 3.73 -6.67 7.73
CA ILE A 80 2.61 -7.58 7.97
C ILE A 80 2.65 -8.01 9.44
N LYS A 81 1.54 -7.90 10.17
CA LYS A 81 1.47 -8.42 11.54
C LYS A 81 1.28 -9.93 11.49
N GLY A 82 2.30 -10.70 11.89
CA GLY A 82 2.19 -12.15 12.03
C GLY A 82 3.35 -13.00 11.51
N ASP A 83 4.58 -12.50 11.48
CA ASP A 83 5.79 -13.34 11.47
C ASP A 83 6.36 -13.46 12.89
#